data_AF-A0A2U1CZB0-F1
#
_entry.id   AF-A0A2U1CZB0-F1
#
_cell.length_a   1.000
_cell.length_b   1.000
_cell.length_c   1.000
_cell.angle_alpha   90.00
_cell.angle_beta   90.00
_cell.angle_gamma   90.00
#
_symmetry.space_group_name_H-M   'P 1'
#
loop_
_entity.id
_entity.type
_entity.pdbx_description
1 polymer ?
#
loop_
_entity_poly.entity_id
_entity_poly.type
_entity_poly.pdbx_seq_one_letter_code
_entity_poly.pdbx_strand_id
1 'polypeptide(L)'
;MMTRTTLSIAISALLLAGCGGGSDNTVSNDDGNTNASGDGNNSGDQQQREVSSQQVDASDHNESIYLNLNTGSTLNLTAAEASASTDWHLAFQRNDIKLNGGNTGPGNVAGAVAAEQADFYNDDGSANASVFLNATADSESEHLMASMSEPSSWTSDAVVTEFGDAWYTYDFQTHTVSANSDNGWLLRAGESDSYARMRVNQFDYPSADGDVDFAIDFDVQPSGASQFTQSASFAGNIPASGGEVCFDFNGKSTTGCDTANWDLKVGVQGRSLYLRSNSGVSGDGDGGVFGPMAWSEISTYTSATTTPGGGDISTHYSADTTGGVFSDSSWYAYNLQGQHQLWPNYRVYLIDTDTTDDQSTVYALQVISYYNDAGTSGHPRVRWVEVDLGAEQ
;
A
#
# COMPACT_ATOMS: atom_id res chain seq x y z
N MET A 1 42.05 -38.77 -32.11
CA MET A 1 41.40 -38.14 -30.94
C MET A 1 39.90 -38.20 -31.21
N MET A 2 39.15 -39.25 -30.84
CA MET A 2 39.11 -39.97 -29.55
C MET A 2 38.79 -38.99 -28.40
N THR A 3 37.69 -39.14 -27.63
CA THR A 3 36.72 -40.26 -27.59
C THR A 3 35.34 -39.81 -27.07
N ARG A 4 34.25 -40.44 -27.52
CA ARG A 4 32.97 -40.45 -26.81
C ARG A 4 33.05 -41.39 -25.61
N THR A 5 32.40 -41.06 -24.49
CA THR A 5 32.22 -41.99 -23.37
C THR A 5 30.78 -41.97 -22.89
N THR A 6 29.99 -42.94 -23.33
CA THR A 6 28.78 -43.39 -22.65
C THR A 6 29.16 -44.47 -21.64
N LEU A 7 28.64 -44.40 -20.42
CA LEU A 7 28.54 -45.58 -19.55
C LEU A 7 27.26 -45.52 -18.73
N SER A 8 26.56 -46.65 -18.66
CA SER A 8 25.26 -46.78 -17.99
C SER A 8 25.35 -47.84 -16.89
N ILE A 9 24.38 -47.80 -15.97
CA ILE A 9 23.94 -48.89 -15.06
C ILE A 9 24.87 -49.20 -13.87
N ALA A 10 24.34 -48.96 -12.68
CA ALA A 10 24.33 -49.97 -11.60
C ALA A 10 23.13 -49.71 -10.66
N ILE A 11 22.18 -50.65 -10.61
CA ILE A 11 21.13 -50.71 -9.58
C ILE A 11 21.71 -51.44 -8.37
N SER A 12 21.52 -50.92 -7.16
CA SER A 12 21.70 -51.68 -5.92
C SER A 12 20.68 -51.25 -4.86
N ALA A 13 19.56 -51.96 -4.81
CA ALA A 13 18.68 -51.94 -3.64
C ALA A 13 19.24 -52.91 -2.59
N LEU A 14 19.44 -52.44 -1.36
CA LEU A 14 19.82 -53.26 -0.21
C LEU A 14 18.86 -52.97 0.94
N LEU A 15 17.85 -53.82 1.06
CA LEU A 15 17.03 -53.93 2.26
C LEU A 15 17.83 -54.67 3.33
N LEU A 16 18.11 -54.02 4.45
CA LEU A 16 18.33 -54.71 5.72
C LEU A 16 17.36 -54.15 6.76
N ALA A 17 16.48 -55.01 7.25
CA ALA A 17 15.70 -54.73 8.44
C ALA A 17 16.60 -54.85 9.69
N GLY A 18 16.63 -53.81 10.50
CA GLY A 18 17.21 -53.81 11.84
C GLY A 18 16.15 -53.42 12.85
N CYS A 19 15.71 -54.36 13.68
CA CYS A 19 14.73 -54.13 14.75
C CYS A 19 15.46 -53.78 16.06
N GLY A 20 15.03 -52.75 16.80
CA GLY A 20 15.54 -52.49 18.14
C GLY A 20 15.23 -51.12 18.75
N GLY A 21 14.14 -51.04 19.53
CA GLY A 21 13.86 -49.95 20.48
C GLY A 21 13.26 -48.67 19.86
N GLY A 22 12.07 -48.18 20.24
CA GLY A 22 11.11 -48.65 21.25
C GLY A 22 11.08 -47.77 22.50
N SER A 23 10.45 -46.60 22.39
CA SER A 23 9.99 -45.78 23.53
C SER A 23 8.94 -44.76 23.08
N ASP A 24 7.70 -45.22 22.89
CA ASP A 24 6.53 -44.31 22.92
C ASP A 24 6.24 -43.91 24.37
N ASN A 25 5.71 -42.71 24.56
CA ASN A 25 5.06 -42.31 25.81
C ASN A 25 3.84 -41.43 25.49
N THR A 26 2.80 -42.05 24.95
CA THR A 26 1.44 -41.49 24.98
C THR A 26 0.88 -41.68 26.39
N VAL A 27 0.46 -40.58 27.03
CA VAL A 27 -0.20 -40.65 28.34
C VAL A 27 -1.67 -40.97 28.12
N SER A 28 -2.06 -42.22 28.39
CA SER A 28 -3.46 -42.61 28.54
C SER A 28 -3.89 -42.39 30.00
N ASN A 29 -4.96 -41.63 30.21
CA ASN A 29 -5.75 -41.70 31.44
C ASN A 29 -7.05 -42.44 31.11
N ASP A 30 -7.25 -43.60 31.71
CA ASP A 30 -8.57 -44.25 31.82
C ASP A 30 -8.68 -44.87 33.22
N ASP A 31 -9.80 -44.61 33.87
CA ASP A 31 -10.24 -45.24 35.13
C ASP A 31 -11.76 -44.95 35.27
N GLY A 32 -12.57 -45.69 34.50
CA GLY A 32 -14.02 -45.49 34.42
C GLY A 32 -14.86 -46.25 35.47
N ASN A 33 -15.80 -45.54 36.12
CA ASN A 33 -17.02 -46.06 36.80
C ASN A 33 -17.84 -44.86 37.38
N THR A 34 -19.18 -44.73 37.31
CA THR A 34 -20.23 -45.43 36.52
C THR A 34 -21.50 -44.55 36.45
N ASN A 35 -22.36 -44.81 35.46
CA ASN A 35 -23.78 -44.40 35.30
C ASN A 35 -24.49 -43.65 36.47
N ALA A 36 -25.10 -42.49 36.18
CA ALA A 36 -26.52 -42.42 35.75
C ALA A 36 -27.04 -41.00 35.45
N SER A 37 -27.80 -40.88 34.35
CA SER A 37 -28.93 -39.96 34.12
C SER A 37 -28.80 -38.45 34.42
N GLY A 38 -28.55 -37.70 33.34
CA GLY A 38 -29.39 -36.56 32.90
C GLY A 38 -29.59 -35.35 33.82
N ASP A 39 -29.03 -34.22 33.40
CA ASP A 39 -29.89 -33.12 32.96
C ASP A 39 -29.18 -32.29 31.87
N GLY A 40 -29.94 -31.73 30.93
CA GLY A 40 -29.36 -30.95 29.83
C GLY A 40 -29.08 -29.53 30.25
N ASN A 41 -27.90 -29.00 29.92
CA ASN A 41 -27.72 -27.55 29.84
C ASN A 41 -27.12 -27.18 28.48
N ASN A 42 -27.87 -26.38 27.73
CA ASN A 42 -27.59 -26.03 26.34
C ASN A 42 -26.65 -24.83 26.30
N SER A 43 -25.36 -25.06 26.61
CA SER A 43 -24.31 -24.09 26.30
C SER A 43 -24.10 -24.11 24.79
N GLY A 44 -24.50 -23.04 24.11
CA GLY A 44 -24.32 -22.95 22.65
C GLY A 44 -22.85 -23.02 22.28
N ASP A 45 -22.52 -23.90 21.32
CA ASP A 45 -21.19 -23.96 20.70
C ASP A 45 -20.92 -22.64 19.96
N GLN A 46 -20.26 -21.71 20.65
CA GLN A 46 -19.37 -20.77 20.01
C GLN A 46 -18.20 -21.61 19.46
N GLN A 47 -18.29 -22.02 18.20
CA GLN A 47 -17.16 -22.64 17.51
C GLN A 47 -16.00 -21.65 17.57
N GLN A 48 -14.97 -22.00 18.35
CA GLN A 48 -13.85 -21.12 18.64
C GLN A 48 -13.03 -20.99 17.36
N ARG A 49 -13.30 -19.94 16.56
CA ARG A 49 -12.61 -19.69 15.27
C ARG A 49 -11.10 -19.73 15.51
N GLU A 50 -10.39 -20.47 14.68
CA GLU A 50 -8.94 -20.61 14.80
C GLU A 50 -8.25 -19.28 14.44
N VAL A 51 -7.58 -18.66 15.40
CA VAL A 51 -6.84 -17.41 15.20
C VAL A 51 -5.45 -17.75 14.66
N SER A 52 -5.26 -17.51 13.36
CA SER A 52 -3.95 -17.58 12.73
C SER A 52 -3.12 -16.34 13.07
N SER A 53 -1.80 -16.49 13.13
CA SER A 53 -0.86 -15.39 13.41
C SER A 53 0.47 -15.62 12.71
N GLN A 54 1.06 -14.55 12.17
CA GLN A 54 2.37 -14.58 11.52
C GLN A 54 3.18 -13.34 11.89
N GLN A 55 4.49 -13.51 12.07
CA GLN A 55 5.45 -12.41 12.12
C GLN A 55 6.27 -12.40 10.83
N VAL A 56 6.27 -11.27 10.16
CA VAL A 56 6.95 -11.08 8.88
C VAL A 56 8.22 -10.28 9.12
N ASP A 57 9.37 -10.75 8.61
CA ASP A 57 10.63 -9.99 8.61
C ASP A 57 10.62 -9.02 7.42
N ALA A 58 9.90 -7.91 7.56
CA ALA A 58 9.84 -6.82 6.60
C ALA A 58 10.92 -5.76 6.91
N SER A 59 12.10 -6.18 7.36
CA SER A 59 13.13 -5.25 7.86
C SER A 59 13.92 -4.56 6.75
N ASP A 60 13.89 -5.07 5.51
CA ASP A 60 14.45 -4.38 4.35
C ASP A 60 13.65 -3.12 3.99
N HIS A 61 14.31 -2.16 3.35
CA HIS A 61 13.72 -0.88 2.93
C HIS A 61 13.29 -0.85 1.46
N ASN A 62 13.67 -1.85 0.66
CA ASN A 62 13.45 -1.93 -0.79
C ASN A 62 12.77 -3.25 -1.20
N GLU A 63 12.99 -4.32 -0.45
CA GLU A 63 12.36 -5.63 -0.71
C GLU A 63 11.11 -5.84 0.16
N SER A 64 10.04 -6.37 -0.44
CA SER A 64 8.80 -6.76 0.24
C SER A 64 8.83 -8.26 0.58
N ILE A 65 8.26 -8.64 1.72
CA ILE A 65 7.91 -10.03 2.01
C ILE A 65 6.41 -10.22 1.86
N TYR A 66 6.03 -11.31 1.21
CA TYR A 66 4.64 -11.59 0.84
C TYR A 66 4.02 -12.62 1.77
N LEU A 67 2.72 -12.53 2.04
CA LEU A 67 1.96 -13.46 2.90
C LEU A 67 0.74 -13.99 2.16
N ASN A 68 0.59 -15.32 2.14
CA ASN A 68 -0.63 -16.00 1.74
C ASN A 68 -1.46 -16.29 3.00
N LEU A 69 -2.67 -15.71 3.11
CA LEU A 69 -3.52 -15.86 4.31
C LEU A 69 -4.15 -17.26 4.44
N ASN A 70 -4.42 -17.94 3.32
CA ASN A 70 -5.01 -19.29 3.29
C ASN A 70 -4.08 -20.36 3.87
N THR A 71 -2.78 -20.14 3.81
CA THR A 71 -1.73 -21.06 4.28
C THR A 71 -0.93 -20.52 5.47
N GLY A 72 -1.17 -19.25 5.85
CA GLY A 72 -0.38 -18.48 6.81
C GLY A 72 1.12 -18.37 6.52
N SER A 73 1.55 -18.74 5.31
CA SER A 73 2.95 -18.89 4.96
C SER A 73 3.47 -17.65 4.23
N THR A 74 4.65 -17.18 4.63
CA THR A 74 5.36 -16.12 3.90
C THR A 74 5.99 -16.68 2.63
N LEU A 75 5.83 -15.97 1.51
CA LEU A 75 6.44 -16.27 0.22
C LEU A 75 7.63 -15.33 0.00
N ASN A 76 8.79 -15.91 -0.32
CA ASN A 76 9.98 -15.15 -0.72
C ASN A 76 10.00 -15.07 -2.25
N LEU A 77 9.50 -13.96 -2.78
CA LEU A 77 9.38 -13.69 -4.22
C LEU A 77 10.21 -12.45 -4.56
N THR A 78 10.86 -12.44 -5.71
CA THR A 78 11.35 -11.18 -6.29
C THR A 78 10.18 -10.31 -6.74
N ALA A 79 10.37 -9.00 -6.89
CA ALA A 79 9.34 -8.08 -7.38
C ALA A 79 8.74 -8.52 -8.74
N ALA A 80 9.54 -9.11 -9.61
CA ALA A 80 9.11 -9.64 -10.91
C ALA A 80 8.28 -10.93 -10.80
N GLU A 81 8.54 -11.77 -9.80
CA GLU A 81 7.73 -12.97 -9.53
C GLU A 81 6.41 -12.61 -8.84
N ALA A 82 6.45 -11.65 -7.90
CA ALA A 82 5.27 -11.15 -7.21
C ALA A 82 4.29 -10.45 -8.16
N SER A 83 4.77 -9.64 -9.11
CA SER A 83 3.94 -8.99 -10.13
C SER A 83 3.29 -9.95 -11.13
N ALA A 84 3.70 -11.23 -11.12
CA ALA A 84 3.13 -12.30 -11.94
C ALA A 84 2.41 -13.39 -11.13
N SER A 85 2.31 -13.26 -9.80
CA SER A 85 1.72 -14.26 -8.91
C SER A 85 0.46 -13.73 -8.21
N THR A 86 -0.61 -14.51 -8.28
CA THR A 86 -1.84 -14.33 -7.49
C THR A 86 -1.80 -15.09 -6.17
N ASP A 87 -0.67 -15.75 -5.82
CA ASP A 87 -0.57 -16.64 -4.65
C ASP A 87 -0.38 -15.92 -3.32
N TRP A 88 -0.04 -14.63 -3.33
CA TRP A 88 0.09 -13.80 -2.12
C TRP A 88 -1.14 -12.90 -1.97
N HIS A 89 -1.47 -12.50 -0.74
CA HIS A 89 -2.57 -11.57 -0.47
C HIS A 89 -2.08 -10.23 0.09
N LEU A 90 -1.05 -10.27 0.95
CA LEU A 90 -0.45 -9.08 1.55
C LEU A 90 1.04 -9.01 1.22
N ALA A 91 1.54 -7.83 0.89
CA ALA A 91 2.96 -7.51 0.81
C ALA A 91 3.33 -6.58 1.97
N PHE A 92 4.45 -6.86 2.63
CA PHE A 92 4.97 -6.09 3.77
C PHE A 92 6.35 -5.52 3.44
N GLN A 93 6.51 -4.21 3.57
CA GLN A 93 7.79 -3.50 3.43
C GLN A 93 7.88 -2.50 4.58
N ARG A 94 8.81 -2.69 5.51
CA ARG A 94 8.85 -1.93 6.76
C ARG A 94 7.48 -1.97 7.47
N ASN A 95 6.81 -0.82 7.59
CA ASN A 95 5.48 -0.64 8.20
C ASN A 95 4.35 -0.58 7.17
N ASP A 96 4.68 -0.58 5.89
CA ASP A 96 3.71 -0.48 4.80
C ASP A 96 3.17 -1.88 4.50
N ILE A 97 1.85 -1.95 4.32
CA ILE A 97 1.12 -3.17 4.01
C ILE A 97 0.29 -2.88 2.75
N LYS A 98 0.42 -3.74 1.76
CA LYS A 98 -0.21 -3.59 0.44
C LYS A 98 -0.94 -4.86 0.03
N LEU A 99 -2.00 -4.72 -0.76
CA LEU A 99 -2.86 -5.83 -1.20
C LEU A 99 -2.41 -6.39 -2.55
N ASN A 100 -2.63 -7.68 -2.81
CA ASN A 100 -2.49 -8.24 -4.16
C ASN A 100 -3.69 -7.88 -5.04
N GLY A 101 -3.83 -6.60 -5.35
CA GLY A 101 -4.89 -6.09 -6.20
C GLY A 101 -4.61 -4.71 -6.74
N GLY A 102 -5.44 -4.31 -7.71
CA GLY A 102 -5.40 -2.98 -8.32
C GLY A 102 -4.04 -2.65 -8.93
N ASN A 103 -3.32 -1.69 -8.35
CA ASN A 103 -2.01 -1.24 -8.83
C ASN A 103 -0.80 -1.90 -8.16
N THR A 104 -0.97 -2.69 -7.10
CA THR A 104 0.17 -3.35 -6.41
C THR A 104 0.46 -4.75 -6.97
N GLY A 105 -0.56 -5.52 -7.39
CA GLY A 105 -0.37 -6.90 -7.84
C GLY A 105 -1.49 -7.43 -8.74
N PRO A 106 -1.28 -8.60 -9.39
CA PRO A 106 -2.17 -9.16 -10.41
C PRO A 106 -3.41 -9.89 -9.86
N GLY A 107 -3.57 -10.03 -8.55
CA GLY A 107 -4.77 -10.59 -7.93
C GLY A 107 -5.94 -9.60 -7.89
N ASN A 108 -7.04 -10.01 -7.25
CA ASN A 108 -8.22 -9.17 -7.01
C ASN A 108 -8.44 -8.92 -5.51
N VAL A 109 -7.37 -8.97 -4.71
CA VAL A 109 -7.46 -8.76 -3.25
C VAL A 109 -7.84 -7.32 -2.97
N ALA A 110 -8.84 -7.16 -2.11
CA ALA A 110 -9.30 -5.86 -1.63
C ALA A 110 -9.58 -5.91 -0.14
N GLY A 111 -9.66 -4.75 0.50
CA GLY A 111 -9.94 -4.66 1.92
C GLY A 111 -10.90 -3.54 2.29
N ALA A 112 -11.43 -3.65 3.50
CA ALA A 112 -12.33 -2.67 4.12
C ALA A 112 -12.05 -2.60 5.63
N VAL A 113 -12.48 -1.54 6.31
CA VAL A 113 -12.42 -1.47 7.77
C VAL A 113 -13.69 -2.06 8.37
N ALA A 114 -13.56 -3.09 9.20
CA ALA A 114 -14.68 -3.65 9.99
C ALA A 114 -14.81 -3.01 11.37
N ALA A 115 -13.69 -2.60 11.99
CA ALA A 115 -13.70 -1.91 13.28
C ALA A 115 -12.63 -0.82 13.31
N GLU A 116 -13.09 0.45 13.28
CA GLU A 116 -12.26 1.66 13.24
C GLU A 116 -11.34 1.86 14.45
N GLN A 117 -11.68 1.32 15.63
CA GLN A 117 -10.99 1.59 16.90
C GLN A 117 -11.01 3.09 17.22
N ALA A 118 -12.20 3.69 17.17
CA ALA A 118 -12.39 5.14 17.27
C ALA A 118 -11.97 5.72 18.64
N ASP A 119 -12.02 4.92 19.71
CA ASP A 119 -11.61 5.28 21.06
C ASP A 119 -10.09 5.40 21.26
N PHE A 120 -9.30 4.85 20.32
CA PHE A 120 -7.86 5.12 20.23
C PHE A 120 -7.56 6.57 19.80
N TYR A 121 -8.56 7.34 19.36
CA TYR A 121 -8.41 8.71 18.88
C TYR A 121 -9.30 9.67 19.68
N ASN A 122 -8.85 10.93 19.80
CA ASN A 122 -9.65 12.01 20.37
C ASN A 122 -10.60 12.60 19.31
N ASP A 123 -11.55 13.44 19.72
CA ASP A 123 -12.51 14.13 18.83
C ASP A 123 -11.86 14.96 17.70
N ASP A 124 -10.58 15.34 17.84
CA ASP A 124 -9.79 16.07 16.84
C ASP A 124 -8.97 15.16 15.90
N GLY A 125 -9.15 13.83 16.00
CA GLY A 125 -8.40 12.83 15.24
C GLY A 125 -6.99 12.56 15.75
N SER A 126 -6.52 13.24 16.80
CA SER A 126 -5.21 12.96 17.40
C SER A 126 -5.22 11.65 18.19
N ALA A 127 -4.10 10.93 18.17
CA ALA A 127 -3.98 9.66 18.90
C ALA A 127 -4.08 9.85 20.43
N ASN A 128 -5.02 9.14 21.05
CA ASN A 128 -5.16 9.07 22.49
C ASN A 128 -4.06 8.16 23.08
N ALA A 129 -2.91 8.75 23.40
CA ALA A 129 -1.75 8.03 23.91
C ALA A 129 -2.07 7.19 25.18
N SER A 130 -3.09 7.54 25.97
CA SER A 130 -3.48 6.73 27.14
C SER A 130 -4.22 5.44 26.77
N VAL A 131 -4.86 5.35 25.60
CA VAL A 131 -5.49 4.11 25.11
C VAL A 131 -4.42 3.25 24.44
N PHE A 132 -3.69 3.81 23.46
CA PHE A 132 -2.59 3.13 22.76
C PHE A 132 -1.54 2.48 23.68
N LEU A 133 -1.20 3.10 24.82
CA LEU A 133 -0.18 2.58 25.74
C LEU A 133 -0.69 1.55 26.76
N ASN A 134 -2.01 1.38 26.89
CA ASN A 134 -2.62 0.38 27.79
C ASN A 134 -3.28 -0.77 27.02
N ALA A 135 -3.62 -0.57 25.75
CA ALA A 135 -4.13 -1.61 24.86
C ALA A 135 -3.11 -2.74 24.63
N THR A 136 -3.63 -3.93 24.39
CA THR A 136 -2.83 -5.14 24.16
C THR A 136 -3.51 -6.01 23.11
N ALA A 137 -2.76 -6.92 22.48
CA ALA A 137 -3.37 -7.89 21.57
C ALA A 137 -4.48 -8.70 22.25
N ASP A 138 -4.34 -9.05 23.54
CA ASP A 138 -5.36 -9.85 24.22
C ASP A 138 -6.63 -9.04 24.55
N SER A 139 -6.50 -7.76 24.94
CA SER A 139 -7.66 -6.89 25.18
C SER A 139 -8.41 -6.59 23.88
N GLU A 140 -7.71 -6.29 22.79
CA GLU A 140 -8.35 -5.95 21.51
C GLU A 140 -8.74 -7.18 20.66
N SER A 141 -8.73 -8.38 21.26
CA SER A 141 -9.08 -9.64 20.59
C SER A 141 -10.59 -9.77 20.33
N GLU A 142 -11.43 -9.17 21.16
CA GLU A 142 -12.88 -9.25 20.99
C GLU A 142 -13.37 -8.59 19.69
N HIS A 143 -12.69 -7.54 19.22
CA HIS A 143 -12.99 -6.88 17.95
C HIS A 143 -12.70 -7.78 16.73
N LEU A 144 -11.61 -8.56 16.77
CA LEU A 144 -11.31 -9.55 15.73
C LEU A 144 -12.34 -10.69 15.74
N MET A 145 -12.85 -11.05 16.91
CA MET A 145 -13.78 -12.16 17.12
C MET A 145 -15.25 -11.77 16.95
N ALA A 146 -15.55 -10.49 16.72
CA ALA A 146 -16.90 -10.00 16.51
C ALA A 146 -17.57 -10.62 15.25
N SER A 147 -18.90 -10.61 15.25
CA SER A 147 -19.70 -10.79 14.03
C SER A 147 -19.53 -9.55 13.15
N MET A 148 -19.36 -9.76 11.85
CA MET A 148 -19.12 -8.70 10.86
C MET A 148 -20.14 -8.84 9.74
N SER A 149 -20.64 -7.70 9.23
CA SER A 149 -21.46 -7.62 8.02
C SER A 149 -20.58 -7.35 6.81
N GLU A 150 -21.12 -7.59 5.61
CA GLU A 150 -20.46 -7.17 4.38
C GLU A 150 -20.25 -5.64 4.36
N PRO A 151 -19.07 -5.14 3.94
CA PRO A 151 -18.82 -3.71 3.83
C PRO A 151 -19.57 -3.15 2.62
N SER A 152 -19.96 -1.86 2.67
CA SER A 152 -20.63 -1.20 1.54
C SER A 152 -19.77 -1.05 0.27
N SER A 153 -18.46 -1.27 0.40
CA SER A 153 -17.47 -1.14 -0.66
C SER A 153 -16.15 -1.79 -0.24
N TRP A 154 -15.49 -2.44 -1.19
CA TRP A 154 -14.13 -2.95 -1.06
C TRP A 154 -13.12 -2.01 -1.71
N THR A 155 -11.96 -1.81 -1.09
CA THR A 155 -10.86 -0.98 -1.58
C THR A 155 -9.67 -1.85 -1.96
N SER A 156 -9.35 -1.91 -3.26
CA SER A 156 -8.07 -2.41 -3.75
C SER A 156 -7.00 -1.31 -3.72
N ASP A 157 -5.72 -1.68 -3.79
CA ASP A 157 -4.64 -0.70 -3.86
C ASP A 157 -4.67 0.09 -5.17
N ALA A 158 -4.47 1.40 -5.09
CA ALA A 158 -4.36 2.32 -6.22
C ALA A 158 -3.05 3.11 -6.17
N VAL A 159 -2.67 3.74 -7.29
CA VAL A 159 -1.56 4.71 -7.30
C VAL A 159 -1.93 5.94 -6.48
N VAL A 160 -1.16 6.19 -5.43
CA VAL A 160 -1.14 7.42 -4.64
C VAL A 160 -0.07 8.33 -5.22
N THR A 161 -0.47 9.49 -5.76
CA THR A 161 0.48 10.47 -6.30
C THR A 161 0.83 11.55 -5.30
N GLU A 162 2.11 11.92 -5.30
CA GLU A 162 2.68 12.99 -4.49
C GLU A 162 2.20 14.40 -4.92
N PHE A 163 1.47 14.51 -6.05
CA PHE A 163 0.76 15.74 -6.41
C PHE A 163 -0.53 15.96 -5.61
N GLY A 164 -1.16 14.91 -5.09
CA GLY A 164 -2.47 14.96 -4.45
C GLY A 164 -3.57 15.57 -5.32
N ASP A 165 -4.53 16.23 -4.67
CA ASP A 165 -5.67 16.93 -5.28
C ASP A 165 -5.52 18.47 -5.27
N ALA A 166 -4.54 19.00 -4.54
CA ALA A 166 -4.36 20.43 -4.27
C ALA A 166 -4.07 21.31 -5.50
N TRP A 167 -3.95 20.72 -6.70
CA TRP A 167 -3.76 21.40 -7.99
C TRP A 167 -5.05 21.78 -8.71
N TYR A 168 -6.22 21.39 -8.21
CA TYR A 168 -7.53 21.83 -8.70
C TYR A 168 -8.48 22.26 -7.57
N THR A 169 -9.60 22.87 -7.95
CA THR A 169 -10.74 23.15 -7.07
C THR A 169 -12.03 22.66 -7.72
N TYR A 170 -13.01 22.25 -6.90
CA TYR A 170 -14.32 21.80 -7.35
C TYR A 170 -15.42 22.74 -6.87
N ASP A 171 -16.22 23.27 -7.80
CA ASP A 171 -17.41 24.06 -7.48
C ASP A 171 -18.63 23.14 -7.32
N PHE A 172 -19.16 23.04 -6.10
CA PHE A 172 -20.33 22.19 -5.79
C PHE A 172 -21.67 22.72 -6.34
N GLN A 173 -21.74 23.97 -6.83
CA GLN A 173 -22.94 24.56 -7.44
C GLN A 173 -22.96 24.36 -8.96
N THR A 174 -21.80 24.48 -9.63
CA THR A 174 -21.69 24.30 -11.09
C THR A 174 -21.18 22.92 -11.50
N HIS A 175 -20.69 22.12 -10.55
CA HIS A 175 -20.02 20.83 -10.76
C HIS A 175 -18.79 20.91 -11.70
N THR A 176 -18.17 22.08 -11.78
CA THR A 176 -16.99 22.35 -12.60
C THR A 176 -15.72 22.13 -11.77
N VAL A 177 -14.69 21.53 -12.39
CA VAL A 177 -13.32 21.56 -11.87
C VAL A 177 -12.53 22.65 -12.60
N SER A 178 -11.75 23.42 -11.83
CA SER A 178 -10.85 24.47 -12.32
C SER A 178 -9.46 24.35 -11.68
N ALA A 179 -8.42 24.84 -12.35
CA ALA A 179 -7.06 24.83 -11.82
C ALA A 179 -6.91 25.66 -10.53
N ASN A 180 -6.17 25.12 -9.56
CA ASN A 180 -5.79 25.82 -8.34
C ASN A 180 -4.40 26.46 -8.49
N SER A 181 -4.35 27.66 -9.05
CA SER A 181 -3.10 28.40 -9.26
C SER A 181 -2.50 29.04 -7.99
N ASP A 182 -3.12 28.83 -6.82
CA ASP A 182 -2.56 29.27 -5.54
C ASP A 182 -1.52 28.29 -4.97
N ASN A 183 -1.39 27.10 -5.56
CA ASN A 183 -0.40 26.09 -5.23
C ASN A 183 0.61 25.85 -6.37
N GLY A 184 1.78 25.32 -6.01
CA GLY A 184 2.84 24.89 -6.93
C GLY A 184 3.68 23.76 -6.34
N TRP A 185 4.46 23.12 -7.20
CA TRP A 185 5.30 21.98 -6.86
C TRP A 185 6.71 22.17 -7.44
N LEU A 186 7.69 21.52 -6.83
CA LEU A 186 8.94 21.18 -7.49
C LEU A 186 8.83 19.75 -8.01
N LEU A 187 9.30 19.53 -9.24
CA LEU A 187 9.32 18.26 -9.94
C LEU A 187 10.76 17.94 -10.33
N ARG A 188 11.23 16.72 -10.01
CA ARG A 188 12.48 16.14 -10.52
C ARG A 188 12.16 15.35 -11.79
N ALA A 189 12.98 15.52 -12.82
CA ALA A 189 12.86 14.85 -14.11
C ALA A 189 12.97 13.32 -13.98
N GLY A 190 12.41 12.59 -14.94
CA GLY A 190 12.51 11.12 -15.00
C GLY A 190 13.96 10.61 -15.01
N GLU A 191 14.88 11.37 -15.63
CA GLU A 191 16.32 11.07 -15.65
C GLU A 191 17.09 11.53 -14.39
N SER A 192 16.40 12.06 -13.38
CA SER A 192 16.94 12.56 -12.09
C SER A 192 17.96 13.70 -12.15
N ASP A 193 18.36 14.18 -13.33
CA ASP A 193 19.46 15.14 -13.50
C ASP A 193 19.01 16.61 -13.57
N SER A 194 17.72 16.85 -13.73
CA SER A 194 17.09 18.15 -13.98
C SER A 194 15.77 18.30 -13.21
N TYR A 195 15.31 19.54 -13.07
CA TYR A 195 14.19 19.88 -12.19
C TYR A 195 13.34 21.00 -12.78
N ALA A 196 12.10 21.11 -12.35
CA ALA A 196 11.23 22.24 -12.65
C ALA A 196 10.43 22.69 -11.42
N ARG A 197 10.18 24.00 -11.29
CA ARG A 197 9.03 24.51 -10.54
C ARG A 197 7.84 24.56 -11.49
N MET A 198 6.73 23.95 -11.11
CA MET A 198 5.53 23.89 -11.94
C MET A 198 4.28 24.47 -11.27
N ARG A 199 3.34 24.93 -12.10
CA ARG A 199 2.00 25.34 -11.70
C ARG A 199 0.97 25.02 -12.76
N VAL A 200 -0.17 24.48 -12.35
CA VAL A 200 -1.36 24.36 -13.19
C VAL A 200 -2.04 25.73 -13.28
N ASN A 201 -2.10 26.30 -14.48
CA ASN A 201 -2.71 27.62 -14.72
C ASN A 201 -4.12 27.52 -15.31
N GLN A 202 -4.42 26.41 -16.00
CA GLN A 202 -5.71 26.13 -16.60
C GLN A 202 -6.00 24.64 -16.47
N PHE A 203 -7.24 24.31 -16.13
CA PHE A 203 -7.77 22.95 -16.13
C PHE A 203 -9.29 23.06 -16.19
N ASP A 204 -9.82 23.21 -17.40
CA ASP A 204 -11.24 23.45 -17.65
C ASP A 204 -11.95 22.11 -17.86
N TYR A 205 -12.56 21.58 -16.80
CA TYR A 205 -13.38 20.36 -16.86
C TYR A 205 -14.83 20.70 -16.47
N PRO A 206 -15.68 21.03 -17.47
CA PRO A 206 -17.01 21.63 -17.22
C PRO A 206 -18.05 20.62 -16.71
N SER A 207 -17.88 19.33 -17.03
CA SER A 207 -18.73 18.22 -16.58
C SER A 207 -18.01 16.89 -16.81
N ALA A 208 -18.48 15.82 -16.16
CA ALA A 208 -17.88 14.49 -16.27
C ALA A 208 -17.77 13.95 -17.71
N ASP A 209 -18.65 14.41 -18.61
CA ASP A 209 -18.76 14.01 -20.02
C ASP A 209 -18.15 15.04 -20.99
N GLY A 210 -17.40 16.02 -20.49
CA GLY A 210 -16.72 17.05 -21.28
C GLY A 210 -15.25 16.74 -21.53
N ASP A 211 -14.72 17.23 -22.65
CA ASP A 211 -13.27 17.27 -22.86
C ASP A 211 -12.62 18.20 -21.81
N VAL A 212 -11.36 17.94 -21.50
CA VAL A 212 -10.55 18.66 -20.49
C VAL A 212 -9.45 19.44 -21.18
N ASP A 213 -9.54 20.77 -21.20
CA ASP A 213 -8.44 21.62 -21.63
C ASP A 213 -7.55 21.98 -20.44
N PHE A 214 -6.23 21.84 -20.57
CA PHE A 214 -5.28 22.15 -19.50
C PHE A 214 -4.08 22.96 -19.99
N ALA A 215 -3.47 23.71 -19.07
CA ALA A 215 -2.19 24.39 -19.27
C ALA A 215 -1.37 24.42 -17.97
N ILE A 216 -0.13 23.97 -18.05
CA ILE A 216 0.84 23.85 -16.95
C ILE A 216 2.13 24.53 -17.40
N ASP A 217 2.62 25.51 -16.63
CA ASP A 217 3.88 26.19 -16.91
C ASP A 217 4.99 25.72 -15.96
N PHE A 218 6.22 25.74 -16.48
CA PHE A 218 7.42 25.27 -15.80
C PHE A 218 8.54 26.31 -15.86
N ASP A 219 9.13 26.63 -14.71
CA ASP A 219 10.46 27.22 -14.62
C ASP A 219 11.47 26.07 -14.47
N VAL A 220 12.32 25.84 -15.46
CA VAL A 220 13.19 24.66 -15.57
C VAL A 220 14.62 25.00 -15.12
N GLN A 221 15.16 24.17 -14.23
CA GLN A 221 16.56 24.07 -13.83
C GLN A 221 17.17 22.87 -14.60
N PRO A 222 17.87 23.12 -15.73
CA PRO A 222 18.40 22.06 -16.57
C PRO A 222 19.55 21.30 -15.90
N SER A 223 19.90 20.15 -16.48
CA SER A 223 21.04 19.33 -16.06
C SER A 223 22.32 20.15 -15.85
N GLY A 224 22.92 20.01 -14.67
CA GLY A 224 24.13 20.73 -14.25
C GLY A 224 23.94 22.21 -13.88
N ALA A 225 22.73 22.77 -13.96
CA ALA A 225 22.44 24.12 -13.48
C ALA A 225 22.07 24.12 -11.99
N SER A 226 22.44 25.19 -11.28
CA SER A 226 22.03 25.42 -9.89
C SER A 226 20.77 26.28 -9.75
N GLN A 227 20.22 26.79 -10.85
CA GLN A 227 19.09 27.71 -10.86
C GLN A 227 18.14 27.44 -12.03
N PHE A 228 16.89 27.88 -11.87
CA PHE A 228 15.93 27.99 -12.97
C PHE A 228 16.48 28.97 -14.03
N THR A 229 16.71 28.46 -15.24
CA THR A 229 17.34 29.21 -16.36
C THR A 229 16.63 29.02 -17.69
N GLN A 230 15.62 28.14 -17.73
CA GLN A 230 14.77 27.90 -18.87
C GLN A 230 13.30 27.90 -18.43
N SER A 231 12.39 27.87 -19.41
CA SER A 231 10.98 27.57 -19.17
C SER A 231 10.46 26.57 -20.19
N ALA A 232 9.36 25.91 -19.82
CA ALA A 232 8.53 25.06 -20.68
C ALA A 232 7.05 25.34 -20.38
N SER A 233 6.18 24.95 -21.30
CA SER A 233 4.72 25.04 -21.12
C SER A 233 4.09 23.81 -21.75
N PHE A 234 3.21 23.15 -21.01
CA PHE A 234 2.48 21.96 -21.41
C PHE A 234 1.00 22.30 -21.42
N ALA A 235 0.45 22.46 -22.61
CA ALA A 235 -0.98 22.65 -22.82
C ALA A 235 -1.52 21.56 -23.75
N GLY A 236 -2.75 21.14 -23.51
CA GLY A 236 -3.36 20.05 -24.26
C GLY A 236 -4.84 19.88 -23.93
N ASN A 237 -5.41 18.87 -24.57
CA ASN A 237 -6.80 18.46 -24.40
C ASN A 237 -6.84 16.95 -24.12
N ILE A 238 -7.59 16.53 -23.10
CA ILE A 238 -7.91 15.12 -22.85
C ILE A 238 -9.39 14.93 -23.22
N PRO A 239 -9.74 14.01 -24.14
CA PRO A 239 -11.13 13.80 -24.53
C PRO A 239 -12.02 13.32 -23.37
N ALA A 240 -13.32 13.55 -23.48
CA ALA A 240 -14.35 13.10 -22.51
C ALA A 240 -14.33 11.58 -22.23
N SER A 241 -13.73 10.77 -23.12
CA SER A 241 -13.49 9.34 -22.87
C SER A 241 -12.43 9.04 -21.80
N GLY A 242 -11.74 10.07 -21.32
CA GLY A 242 -10.49 9.95 -20.57
C GLY A 242 -9.29 9.65 -21.48
N GLY A 243 -8.13 9.52 -20.84
CA GLY A 243 -6.83 9.33 -21.45
C GLY A 243 -5.71 9.92 -20.59
N GLU A 244 -4.47 9.71 -21.01
CA GLU A 244 -3.29 10.30 -20.40
C GLU A 244 -2.36 10.91 -21.46
N VAL A 245 -1.66 11.99 -21.10
CA VAL A 245 -0.66 12.66 -21.94
C VAL A 245 0.56 12.95 -21.08
N CYS A 246 1.74 12.59 -21.59
CA CYS A 246 3.01 12.77 -20.90
C CYS A 246 3.89 13.82 -21.57
N PHE A 247 4.67 14.53 -20.77
CA PHE A 247 5.48 15.67 -21.20
C PHE A 247 6.89 15.63 -20.60
N ASP A 248 7.85 15.91 -21.47
CA ASP A 248 9.26 16.17 -21.17
C ASP A 248 9.45 17.70 -21.10
N PHE A 249 9.78 18.24 -19.92
CA PHE A 249 10.00 19.68 -19.74
C PHE A 249 11.38 20.16 -20.23
N ASN A 250 12.33 19.23 -20.43
CA ASN A 250 13.65 19.53 -21.00
C ASN A 250 13.56 19.64 -22.53
N GLY A 251 12.95 18.66 -23.20
CA GLY A 251 12.62 18.64 -24.62
C GLY A 251 11.48 19.59 -25.01
N LYS A 252 10.63 19.96 -24.05
CA LYS A 252 9.47 20.88 -24.20
C LYS A 252 8.43 20.33 -25.16
N SER A 253 8.18 19.03 -25.04
CA SER A 253 7.35 18.27 -25.97
C SER A 253 6.61 17.14 -25.28
N THR A 254 5.42 16.83 -25.78
CA THR A 254 4.71 15.60 -25.42
C THR A 254 5.48 14.36 -25.90
N THR A 255 5.53 13.32 -25.09
CA THR A 255 6.19 12.04 -25.39
C THR A 255 5.30 10.86 -24.98
N GLY A 256 5.73 9.63 -25.28
CA GLY A 256 5.06 8.41 -24.86
C GLY A 256 5.17 8.20 -23.34
N CYS A 257 4.05 7.87 -22.69
CA CYS A 257 3.98 7.55 -21.27
C CYS A 257 4.65 6.21 -20.89
N ASP A 258 5.06 5.45 -21.90
CA ASP A 258 5.81 4.18 -21.86
C ASP A 258 7.33 4.38 -22.05
N THR A 259 7.80 5.64 -22.05
CA THR A 259 9.23 5.98 -22.18
C THR A 259 9.83 6.40 -20.85
N ALA A 260 11.15 6.35 -20.71
CA ALA A 260 11.86 6.86 -19.53
C ALA A 260 11.97 8.41 -19.51
N ASN A 261 11.56 9.09 -20.60
CA ASN A 261 11.90 10.49 -20.87
C ASN A 261 10.79 11.49 -20.52
N TRP A 262 9.66 11.05 -19.98
CA TRP A 262 8.64 12.00 -19.49
C TRP A 262 8.91 12.37 -18.05
N ASP A 263 8.43 13.56 -17.66
CA ASP A 263 8.57 14.10 -16.31
C ASP A 263 7.21 14.19 -15.61
N LEU A 264 6.22 14.71 -16.35
CA LEU A 264 4.84 14.90 -15.89
C LEU A 264 3.86 14.16 -16.79
N LYS A 265 2.96 13.40 -16.17
CA LYS A 265 1.77 12.81 -16.79
C LYS A 265 0.53 13.55 -16.29
N VAL A 266 -0.34 13.96 -17.19
CA VAL A 266 -1.70 14.44 -16.89
C VAL A 266 -2.67 13.38 -17.38
N GLY A 267 -3.64 12.97 -16.56
CA GLY A 267 -4.61 11.96 -16.95
C GLY A 267 -5.99 12.10 -16.31
N VAL A 268 -6.98 11.57 -17.04
CA VAL A 268 -8.39 11.50 -16.64
C VAL A 268 -8.85 10.07 -16.88
N GLN A 269 -9.36 9.41 -15.84
CA GLN A 269 -9.91 8.05 -15.90
C GLN A 269 -11.29 8.02 -15.26
N GLY A 270 -12.34 8.02 -16.08
CA GLY A 270 -13.71 8.19 -15.60
C GLY A 270 -13.87 9.57 -14.95
N ARG A 271 -13.99 9.61 -13.61
CA ARG A 271 -14.02 10.85 -12.82
C ARG A 271 -12.72 11.16 -12.08
N SER A 272 -11.75 10.24 -12.10
CA SER A 272 -10.47 10.41 -11.42
C SER A 272 -9.56 11.30 -12.26
N LEU A 273 -9.14 12.41 -11.68
CA LEU A 273 -8.19 13.37 -12.25
C LEU A 273 -6.84 13.17 -11.57
N TYR A 274 -5.75 13.06 -12.32
CA TYR A 274 -4.43 12.91 -11.73
C TYR A 274 -3.34 13.64 -12.51
N LEU A 275 -2.40 14.17 -11.74
CA LEU A 275 -1.03 14.40 -12.16
C LEU A 275 -0.19 13.24 -11.63
N ARG A 276 0.85 12.81 -12.35
CA ARG A 276 1.83 11.82 -11.89
C ARG A 276 3.22 12.21 -12.33
N SER A 277 4.23 11.85 -11.55
CA SER A 277 5.63 12.00 -11.93
C SER A 277 6.16 10.69 -12.50
N ASN A 278 7.22 10.74 -13.30
CA ASN A 278 7.88 9.52 -13.79
C ASN A 278 8.75 8.92 -12.69
N SER A 279 8.09 8.28 -11.73
CA SER A 279 8.71 7.73 -10.53
C SER A 279 7.90 6.58 -9.94
N GLY A 280 8.58 5.70 -9.20
CA GLY A 280 7.96 4.69 -8.36
C GLY A 280 7.01 3.78 -9.16
N VAL A 281 5.73 3.83 -8.84
CA VAL A 281 4.69 3.00 -9.51
C VAL A 281 4.06 3.69 -10.73
N SER A 282 4.36 4.98 -10.95
CA SER A 282 3.81 5.76 -12.06
C SER A 282 4.61 5.61 -13.37
N GLY A 283 5.90 5.26 -13.27
CA GLY A 283 6.81 5.01 -14.40
C GLY A 283 8.22 4.63 -13.95
N ASP A 284 9.02 4.10 -14.89
CA ASP A 284 10.35 3.53 -14.63
C ASP A 284 11.47 4.56 -14.33
N GLY A 285 11.14 5.85 -14.24
CA GLY A 285 12.09 6.93 -13.98
C GLY A 285 12.47 7.12 -12.50
N ASP A 286 13.54 7.88 -12.29
CA ASP A 286 14.01 8.36 -10.98
C ASP A 286 13.45 9.77 -10.67
N GLY A 287 12.28 10.11 -11.20
CA GLY A 287 11.60 11.39 -10.96
C GLY A 287 11.09 11.54 -9.52
N GLY A 288 10.30 12.58 -9.29
CA GLY A 288 9.62 12.76 -8.00
C GLY A 288 9.13 14.18 -7.75
N VAL A 289 8.32 14.36 -6.72
CA VAL A 289 7.60 15.60 -6.44
C VAL A 289 7.97 16.10 -5.03
N PHE A 290 8.08 17.41 -4.89
CA PHE A 290 8.11 18.08 -3.59
C PHE A 290 7.07 19.21 -3.58
N GLY A 291 6.04 19.05 -2.76
CA GLY A 291 4.89 19.96 -2.63
C GLY A 291 3.71 19.26 -1.94
N PRO A 292 2.50 19.83 -1.99
CA PRO A 292 2.19 21.18 -2.50
C PRO A 292 2.83 22.27 -1.65
N MET A 293 3.17 23.40 -2.29
CA MET A 293 3.59 24.64 -1.63
C MET A 293 2.73 25.80 -2.13
N ALA A 294 2.46 26.79 -1.28
CA ALA A 294 1.76 27.99 -1.70
C ALA A 294 2.56 28.72 -2.79
N TRP A 295 1.92 29.11 -3.89
CA TRP A 295 2.58 29.75 -5.03
C TRP A 295 3.31 31.02 -4.62
N SER A 296 2.74 31.78 -3.67
CA SER A 296 3.34 33.00 -3.10
C SER A 296 4.68 32.77 -2.40
N GLU A 297 4.98 31.54 -1.96
CA GLU A 297 6.26 31.13 -1.38
C GLU A 297 7.19 30.56 -2.45
N ILE A 298 6.80 29.48 -3.11
CA ILE A 298 7.64 28.75 -4.08
C ILE A 298 8.02 29.60 -5.30
N SER A 299 7.24 30.62 -5.68
CA SER A 299 7.60 31.58 -6.74
C SER A 299 8.84 32.43 -6.40
N THR A 300 9.23 32.51 -5.13
CA THR A 300 10.48 33.19 -4.70
C THR A 300 11.73 32.33 -4.88
N TYR A 301 11.57 31.02 -5.10
CA TYR A 301 12.69 30.10 -5.25
C TYR A 301 13.43 30.38 -6.56
N THR A 302 14.76 30.35 -6.52
CA THR A 302 15.61 30.45 -7.74
C THR A 302 16.19 29.11 -8.15
N SER A 303 15.98 28.07 -7.34
CA SER A 303 16.51 26.72 -7.48
C SER A 303 15.46 25.72 -6.98
N ALA A 304 15.44 24.53 -7.58
CA ALA A 304 14.65 23.39 -7.11
C ALA A 304 15.39 22.58 -6.03
N THR A 305 16.71 22.72 -5.93
CA THR A 305 17.57 21.98 -4.99
C THR A 305 18.02 22.83 -3.79
N THR A 306 17.67 24.12 -3.76
CA THR A 306 18.05 25.01 -2.66
C THR A 306 16.98 26.07 -2.39
N THR A 307 16.55 26.16 -1.13
CA THR A 307 15.61 27.18 -0.65
C THR A 307 16.18 28.61 -0.76
N PRO A 308 15.33 29.66 -0.76
CA PRO A 308 15.80 31.06 -0.70
C PRO A 308 16.72 31.38 0.48
N GLY A 309 16.61 30.62 1.59
CA GLY A 309 17.48 30.73 2.76
C GLY A 309 18.82 29.99 2.65
N GLY A 310 19.09 29.28 1.55
CA GLY A 310 20.32 28.51 1.34
C GLY A 310 20.31 27.09 1.92
N GLY A 311 19.18 26.61 2.45
CA GLY A 311 19.02 25.21 2.86
C GLY A 311 18.84 24.28 1.66
N ASP A 312 19.54 23.15 1.66
CA ASP A 312 19.44 22.08 0.66
C ASP A 312 18.10 21.36 0.78
N ILE A 313 17.47 21.09 -0.37
CA ILE A 313 16.20 20.37 -0.51
C ILE A 313 16.26 19.30 -1.61
N SER A 314 17.46 18.95 -2.09
CA SER A 314 17.66 17.92 -3.13
C SER A 314 17.10 16.54 -2.75
N THR A 315 16.98 16.23 -1.46
CA THR A 315 16.44 14.97 -0.93
C THR A 315 14.95 15.02 -0.56
N HIS A 316 14.24 16.11 -0.84
CA HIS A 316 12.83 16.30 -0.43
C HIS A 316 11.81 15.78 -1.46
N TYR A 317 12.26 15.15 -2.54
CA TYR A 317 11.42 14.66 -3.63
C TYR A 317 10.99 13.21 -3.37
N SER A 318 9.71 13.01 -3.17
CA SER A 318 9.07 11.69 -3.05
C SER A 318 8.72 11.12 -4.43
N ALA A 319 8.69 9.81 -4.55
CA ALA A 319 8.16 9.11 -5.72
C ALA A 319 6.67 8.78 -5.53
N ASP A 320 5.90 8.67 -6.62
CA ASP A 320 4.52 8.17 -6.54
C ASP A 320 4.50 6.72 -6.03
N THR A 321 3.56 6.39 -5.15
CA THR A 321 3.47 5.08 -4.45
C THR A 321 2.15 4.37 -4.75
N THR A 322 1.97 3.15 -4.24
CA THR A 322 0.63 2.56 -4.10
C THR A 322 0.17 2.56 -2.65
N GLY A 323 -1.13 2.76 -2.46
CA GLY A 323 -1.82 2.71 -1.17
C GLY A 323 -3.25 2.23 -1.36
N GLY A 324 -3.93 1.97 -0.25
CA GLY A 324 -5.28 1.42 -0.17
C GLY A 324 -5.76 1.43 1.27
N VAL A 325 -6.54 0.44 1.70
CA VAL A 325 -7.14 0.43 3.05
C VAL A 325 -6.13 0.62 4.19
N PHE A 326 -4.89 0.15 4.06
CA PHE A 326 -3.85 0.31 5.10
C PHE A 326 -3.17 1.70 5.13
N SER A 327 -3.19 2.45 4.03
CA SER A 327 -2.71 3.85 4.01
C SER A 327 -3.82 4.83 4.40
N ASP A 328 -5.02 4.61 3.87
CA ASP A 328 -6.18 5.47 4.07
C ASP A 328 -6.72 5.35 5.50
N SER A 329 -6.51 4.17 6.10
CA SER A 329 -6.95 3.79 7.43
C SER A 329 -5.80 3.09 8.15
N SER A 330 -4.81 3.88 8.59
CA SER A 330 -3.58 3.37 9.21
C SER A 330 -3.83 2.46 10.41
N TRP A 331 -2.98 1.43 10.55
CA TRP A 331 -3.01 0.47 11.66
C TRP A 331 -2.24 0.95 12.90
N TYR A 332 -1.65 2.16 12.88
CA TYR A 332 -0.78 2.64 13.96
C TYR A 332 -0.91 4.14 14.28
N ALA A 333 -0.33 4.52 15.41
CA ALA A 333 0.12 5.89 15.67
C ALA A 333 1.64 5.95 15.86
N TYR A 334 2.28 7.01 15.37
CA TYR A 334 3.73 7.23 15.47
C TYR A 334 4.08 8.25 16.57
N ASN A 335 5.24 8.06 17.19
CA ASN A 335 5.89 9.01 18.09
C ASN A 335 5.07 9.46 19.32
N LEU A 336 4.18 8.61 19.82
CA LEU A 336 3.53 8.79 21.12
C LEU A 336 4.59 9.03 22.21
N GLN A 337 4.35 10.03 23.05
CA GLN A 337 5.29 10.45 24.11
C GLN A 337 6.74 10.73 23.65
N GLY A 338 6.96 11.01 22.36
CA GLY A 338 8.29 11.35 21.82
C GLY A 338 9.27 10.18 21.70
N GLN A 339 8.81 8.92 21.73
CA GLN A 339 9.71 7.75 21.70
C GLN A 339 10.14 7.31 20.28
N HIS A 340 9.66 7.97 19.22
CA HIS A 340 9.92 7.60 17.82
C HIS A 340 9.58 6.12 17.46
N GLN A 341 8.52 5.58 18.07
CA GLN A 341 8.02 4.22 17.83
C GLN A 341 6.66 4.20 17.11
N LEU A 342 6.24 3.01 16.64
CA LEU A 342 4.88 2.74 16.14
C LEU A 342 4.10 1.93 17.19
N TRP A 343 2.88 2.34 17.50
CA TRP A 343 1.95 1.57 18.34
C TRP A 343 0.74 1.15 17.51
N PRO A 344 0.38 -0.14 17.48
CA PRO A 344 -0.82 -0.59 16.78
C PRO A 344 -2.08 -0.01 17.44
N ASN A 345 -3.08 0.34 16.63
CA ASN A 345 -4.42 0.67 17.09
C ASN A 345 -5.34 -0.57 17.15
N TYR A 346 -4.85 -1.74 16.74
CA TYR A 346 -5.63 -2.98 16.64
C TYR A 346 -6.89 -2.88 15.75
N ARG A 347 -6.86 -1.97 14.76
CA ARG A 347 -7.91 -1.83 13.72
C ARG A 347 -8.15 -3.17 13.04
N VAL A 348 -9.42 -3.51 12.87
CA VAL A 348 -9.83 -4.74 12.20
C VAL A 348 -10.14 -4.41 10.74
N TYR A 349 -9.38 -5.05 9.85
CA TYR A 349 -9.58 -5.00 8.41
C TYR A 349 -10.28 -6.27 7.96
N LEU A 350 -11.25 -6.16 7.07
CA LEU A 350 -11.66 -7.28 6.22
C LEU A 350 -10.71 -7.31 5.02
N ILE A 351 -10.29 -8.51 4.64
CA ILE A 351 -9.49 -8.79 3.44
C ILE A 351 -10.24 -9.86 2.65
N ASP A 352 -10.81 -9.46 1.50
CA ASP A 352 -11.34 -10.38 0.50
C ASP A 352 -10.16 -10.85 -0.38
N THR A 353 -9.99 -12.17 -0.48
CA THR A 353 -8.88 -12.78 -1.24
C THR A 353 -9.07 -12.78 -2.76
N ASP A 354 -10.31 -12.66 -3.26
CA ASP A 354 -10.60 -12.46 -4.68
C ASP A 354 -12.01 -11.86 -4.84
N THR A 355 -12.10 -10.53 -4.95
CA THR A 355 -13.37 -9.81 -5.14
C THR A 355 -14.13 -10.13 -6.44
N THR A 356 -13.62 -11.04 -7.28
CA THR A 356 -14.30 -11.54 -8.48
C THR A 356 -14.87 -12.95 -8.34
N ASP A 357 -14.66 -13.61 -7.18
CA ASP A 357 -15.23 -14.91 -6.83
C ASP A 357 -16.05 -14.80 -5.53
N ASP A 358 -17.38 -14.90 -5.64
CA ASP A 358 -18.30 -14.91 -4.49
C ASP A 358 -18.06 -16.09 -3.51
N GLN A 359 -17.12 -16.99 -3.79
CA GLN A 359 -16.66 -18.10 -2.93
C GLN A 359 -15.23 -17.90 -2.41
N SER A 360 -14.63 -16.73 -2.62
CA SER A 360 -13.34 -16.36 -2.03
C SER A 360 -13.42 -16.42 -0.50
N THR A 361 -12.27 -16.62 0.15
CA THR A 361 -12.23 -16.51 1.61
C THR A 361 -12.08 -15.05 2.02
N VAL A 362 -12.92 -14.60 2.95
CA VAL A 362 -12.75 -13.30 3.62
C VAL A 362 -12.11 -13.51 4.99
N TYR A 363 -11.10 -12.70 5.29
CA TYR A 363 -10.42 -12.70 6.58
C TYR A 363 -10.63 -11.39 7.32
N ALA A 364 -11.00 -11.47 8.60
CA ALA A 364 -10.78 -10.36 9.52
C ALA A 364 -9.32 -10.40 10.01
N LEU A 365 -8.63 -9.26 9.98
CA LEU A 365 -7.20 -9.17 10.26
C LEU A 365 -6.88 -7.95 11.14
N GLN A 366 -5.92 -8.12 12.05
CA GLN A 366 -5.32 -7.05 12.85
C GLN A 366 -3.79 -7.09 12.75
N VAL A 367 -3.18 -5.90 12.69
CA VAL A 367 -1.74 -5.74 12.96
C VAL A 367 -1.56 -5.53 14.46
N ILE A 368 -0.76 -6.39 15.11
CA ILE A 368 -0.67 -6.48 16.58
C ILE A 368 0.71 -6.12 17.15
N SER A 369 1.73 -5.98 16.30
CA SER A 369 3.04 -5.42 16.65
C SER A 369 3.77 -4.94 15.38
N TYR A 370 4.70 -3.99 15.53
CA TYR A 370 5.71 -3.64 14.52
C TYR A 370 7.11 -4.22 14.82
N TYR A 371 7.33 -4.62 16.07
CA TYR A 371 8.63 -5.00 16.61
C TYR A 371 8.67 -6.49 16.89
N ASN A 372 9.85 -7.10 16.72
CA ASN A 372 10.10 -8.46 17.20
C ASN A 372 10.32 -8.49 18.72
N ASP A 373 10.43 -9.69 19.27
CA ASP A 373 10.55 -9.91 20.72
C ASP A 373 11.84 -9.32 21.32
N ALA A 374 12.83 -8.94 20.49
CA ALA A 374 14.04 -8.23 20.87
C ALA A 374 13.93 -6.69 20.73
N GLY A 375 12.79 -6.17 20.27
CA GLY A 375 12.55 -4.74 20.05
C GLY A 375 13.04 -4.20 18.70
N THR A 376 13.43 -5.07 17.75
CA THR A 376 13.87 -4.63 16.41
C THR A 376 12.66 -4.25 15.55
N SER A 377 12.70 -3.06 14.94
CA SER A 377 11.68 -2.53 14.01
C SER A 377 11.58 -3.35 12.71
N GLY A 378 10.48 -3.17 11.96
CA GLY A 378 10.33 -3.79 10.64
C GLY A 378 9.99 -5.27 10.73
N HIS A 379 9.35 -5.69 11.82
CA HIS A 379 8.94 -7.07 12.04
C HIS A 379 7.43 -7.13 12.34
N PRO A 380 6.57 -6.64 11.43
CA PRO A 380 5.13 -6.60 11.66
C PRO A 380 4.60 -8.01 12.00
N ARG A 381 3.76 -8.07 13.04
CA ARG A 381 3.03 -9.28 13.43
C ARG A 381 1.56 -9.03 13.17
N VAL A 382 0.95 -9.89 12.37
CA VAL A 382 -0.48 -9.88 12.06
C VAL A 382 -1.16 -11.13 12.60
N ARG A 383 -2.43 -11.00 12.96
CA ARG A 383 -3.32 -12.13 13.24
C ARG A 383 -4.60 -12.01 12.46
N TRP A 384 -5.20 -13.13 12.09
CA TRP A 384 -6.42 -13.16 11.31
C TRP A 384 -7.29 -14.37 11.61
N VAL A 385 -8.57 -14.26 11.26
CA VAL A 385 -9.59 -15.31 11.34
C VAL A 385 -10.44 -15.27 10.07
N GLU A 386 -10.83 -16.44 9.58
CA GLU A 386 -11.85 -16.54 8.54
C GLU A 386 -13.19 -16.00 9.07
N VAL A 387 -13.91 -15.24 8.25
CA VAL A 387 -15.22 -14.68 8.60
C VAL A 387 -16.26 -15.00 7.54
N ASP A 388 -17.40 -15.50 8.00
CA ASP A 388 -18.64 -15.53 7.24
C ASP A 388 -19.29 -14.15 7.40
N LEU A 389 -19.39 -13.40 6.31
CA LEU A 389 -20.03 -12.08 6.27
C LEU A 389 -21.53 -12.30 6.25
N GLY A 390 -22.15 -12.18 7.43
CA GLY A 390 -23.58 -12.43 7.58
C GLY A 390 -24.39 -11.47 6.71
N ALA A 391 -25.18 -12.03 5.79
CA ALA A 391 -26.13 -11.25 5.00
C ALA A 391 -27.06 -10.44 5.92
N GLU A 392 -27.27 -9.16 5.60
CA GLU A 392 -28.18 -8.29 6.36
C GLU A 392 -29.61 -8.90 6.43
N GLN A 393 -30.23 -8.81 7.61
CA GLN A 393 -31.62 -9.25 7.88
C GLN A 393 -32.62 -8.10 7.78
#